data_AF-A0A6A0R022-F1
#
_entry.id   AF-A0A6A0R022-F1
#
_cell.length_a   1.000
_cell.length_b   1.000
_cell.length_c   1.000
_cell.angle_alpha   90.00
_cell.angle_beta   90.00
_cell.angle_gamma   90.00
#
_symmetry.space_group_name_H-M   'P 1'
#
loop_
_entity.id
_entity.type
_entity.pdbx_description
1 polymer ?
#
loop_
_entity_poly.entity_id
_entity_poly.type
_entity_poly.pdbx_seq_one_letter_code
_entity_poly.pdbx_strand_id
1 'polypeptide(L)'
;MVESQTARIVTATSLFDGHDASINIMRRILQSKGAEVIHLGHDRSAASIAKAAMEEDARAVAITSYQGGHMEFFRYLRRHKTAWS
;
A
#
# COMPACT_ATOMS: atom_id res chain seq x y z
N MET A 1 -17.59 -23.97 -1.34
CA MET A 1 -17.40 -23.05 -0.19
C MET A 1 -16.59 -21.86 -0.70
N VAL A 2 -16.85 -20.64 -0.23
CA VAL A 2 -15.98 -19.51 -0.55
C VAL A 2 -14.91 -19.45 0.53
N GLU A 3 -13.64 -19.60 0.15
CA GLU A 3 -12.54 -19.37 1.08
C GLU A 3 -12.52 -17.89 1.48
N SER A 4 -12.51 -17.64 2.78
CA SER A 4 -12.34 -16.29 3.33
C SER A 4 -10.87 -15.89 3.21
N GLN A 5 -10.40 -15.63 1.99
CA GLN A 5 -9.04 -15.15 1.74
C GLN A 5 -8.74 -13.90 2.57
N THR A 6 -7.81 -14.06 3.51
CA THR A 6 -7.20 -12.98 4.30
C THR A 6 -6.74 -11.87 3.34
N ALA A 7 -7.30 -10.67 3.47
CA ALA A 7 -7.02 -9.60 2.52
C ALA A 7 -5.58 -9.11 2.68
N ARG A 8 -4.71 -9.41 1.71
CA ARG A 8 -3.35 -8.86 1.66
C ARG A 8 -3.36 -7.39 1.28
N ILE A 9 -2.62 -6.61 2.05
CA ILE A 9 -2.47 -5.16 1.86
C ILE A 9 -1.00 -4.80 1.93
N VAL A 10 -0.46 -4.32 0.81
CA VAL A 10 0.89 -3.72 0.76
C VAL A 10 0.83 -2.31 1.34
N THR A 11 1.78 -2.00 2.21
CA THR A 11 1.89 -0.71 2.90
C THR A 11 3.27 -0.10 2.68
N ALA A 12 3.31 1.19 2.33
CA ALA A 12 4.55 1.93 2.12
C ALA A 12 4.43 3.37 2.64
N THR A 13 5.57 3.95 3.04
CA THR A 13 5.68 5.35 3.47
C THR A 13 6.31 6.16 2.35
N SER A 14 5.77 7.33 2.03
CA SER A 14 6.46 8.28 1.15
C SER A 14 7.61 8.99 1.89
N LEU A 15 8.51 9.65 1.14
CA LEU A 15 9.78 10.16 1.69
C LEU A 15 9.61 11.18 2.83
N PHE A 16 10.46 11.03 3.85
CA PHE A 16 10.99 12.08 4.72
C PHE A 16 10.04 13.16 5.27
N ASP A 17 9.00 12.74 6.03
CA ASP A 17 8.56 13.47 7.24
C ASP A 17 7.66 12.56 8.09
N GLY A 18 8.04 12.27 9.34
CA GLY A 18 7.19 11.81 10.46
C GLY A 18 6.26 10.58 10.33
N HIS A 19 6.05 10.05 9.13
CA HIS A 19 4.88 9.23 8.81
C HIS A 19 4.95 7.78 9.28
N ASP A 20 6.09 7.35 9.83
CA ASP A 20 6.23 6.05 10.47
C ASP A 20 5.26 5.87 11.64
N ALA A 21 4.90 6.94 12.35
CA ALA A 21 3.83 6.89 13.35
C ALA A 21 2.47 6.53 12.70
N SER A 22 2.07 7.30 11.68
CA SER A 22 0.77 7.15 11.01
C SER A 22 0.63 5.83 10.23
N ILE A 23 1.68 5.37 9.53
CA ILE A 23 1.64 4.08 8.82
C ILE A 23 1.60 2.93 9.83
N ASN A 24 2.33 2.99 10.96
CA ASN A 24 2.29 1.93 11.96
C ASN A 24 0.96 1.87 12.72
N ILE A 25 0.28 3.01 12.93
CA ILE A 25 -1.11 3.03 13.41
C ILE A 25 -2.03 2.36 12.37
N MET A 26 -1.93 2.73 11.09
CA MET A 26 -2.75 2.15 10.03
C MET A 26 -2.52 0.64 9.87
N ARG A 27 -1.26 0.19 9.88
CA ARG A 27 -0.89 -1.25 9.85
C ARG A 27 -1.57 -2.02 10.99
N ARG A 28 -1.52 -1.49 12.22
CA ARG A 28 -2.19 -2.10 13.40
C ARG A 28 -3.72 -2.17 13.24
N ILE A 29 -4.35 -1.15 12.66
CA ILE A 29 -5.80 -1.12 12.40
C ILE A 29 -6.20 -2.13 11.31
N LEU A 30 -5.37 -2.30 10.28
CA LEU A 30 -5.59 -3.30 9.23
C LEU A 30 -5.41 -4.73 9.78
N GLN A 31 -4.35 -4.96 10.56
CA GLN A 31 -4.10 -6.25 11.23
C GLN A 31 -5.21 -6.62 12.23
N SER A 32 -5.71 -5.66 13.02
CA SER A 32 -6.81 -5.93 13.97
C SER A 32 -8.16 -6.17 13.29
N LYS A 33 -8.28 -5.86 11.98
CA LYS A 33 -9.41 -6.21 11.12
C LYS A 33 -9.21 -7.53 10.35
N GLY A 34 -8.13 -8.27 10.63
CA GLY A 34 -7.84 -9.55 9.96
C GLY A 34 -7.25 -9.40 8.55
N ALA A 35 -6.63 -8.26 8.22
CA ALA A 35 -5.86 -8.12 6.99
C ALA A 35 -4.41 -8.60 7.19
N GLU A 36 -3.85 -9.25 6.18
CA GLU A 36 -2.43 -9.57 6.11
C GLU A 36 -1.69 -8.33 5.60
N VAL A 37 -0.67 -7.86 6.32
CA VAL A 37 -0.08 -6.53 6.10
C VAL A 37 1.40 -6.63 5.81
N ILE A 38 1.74 -6.44 4.55
CA ILE A 38 3.10 -6.45 4.01
C ILE A 38 3.61 -5.01 4.03
N HIS A 39 4.82 -4.77 4.54
CA HIS A 39 5.34 -3.41 4.73
C HIS A 39 6.70 -3.22 4.06
N LEU A 40 6.74 -2.35 3.06
CA LEU A 40 7.92 -2.12 2.22
C LEU A 40 8.86 -1.04 2.76
N GLY A 41 8.48 -0.37 3.86
CA GLY A 41 9.19 0.76 4.45
C GLY A 41 8.94 2.09 3.72
N HIS A 42 9.85 3.03 3.96
CA HIS A 42 9.98 4.29 3.22
C HIS A 42 10.92 4.13 2.01
N ASP A 43 11.02 5.19 1.20
CA ASP A 43 11.92 5.27 0.03
C ASP A 43 11.72 4.12 -0.97
N ARG A 44 10.50 4.05 -1.51
CA ARG A 44 10.09 3.07 -2.53
C ARG A 44 9.39 3.78 -3.68
N SER A 45 9.85 3.52 -4.90
CA SER A 45 9.24 4.07 -6.11
C SER A 45 7.85 3.47 -6.35
N ALA A 46 6.98 4.20 -7.06
CA ALA A 46 5.64 3.70 -7.43
C ALA A 46 5.71 2.35 -8.15
N ALA A 47 6.72 2.16 -9.00
CA ALA A 47 6.96 0.91 -9.72
C ALA A 47 7.40 -0.24 -8.79
N SER A 48 8.24 0.02 -7.79
CA SER A 48 8.63 -0.98 -6.78
C SER A 48 7.44 -1.43 -5.95
N ILE A 49 6.57 -0.50 -5.53
CA ILE A 49 5.37 -0.80 -4.74
C ILE A 49 4.33 -1.55 -5.59
N ALA A 50 4.14 -1.15 -6.85
CA ALA A 50 3.25 -1.83 -7.77
C ALA A 50 3.72 -3.26 -8.08
N LYS A 51 5.03 -3.46 -8.31
CA LYS A 51 5.62 -4.79 -8.51
C LYS A 51 5.37 -5.71 -7.30
N ALA A 52 5.70 -5.24 -6.10
CA ALA A 52 5.46 -6.00 -4.87
C ALA A 52 3.96 -6.32 -4.68
N ALA A 53 3.05 -5.39 -5.00
CA ALA A 53 1.62 -5.65 -4.92
C ALA A 53 1.12 -6.73 -5.92
N MET A 54 1.83 -6.95 -7.04
CA MET A 54 1.55 -8.04 -7.96
C MET A 54 2.19 -9.36 -7.51
N GLU A 55 3.44 -9.33 -7.03
CA GLU A 55 4.16 -10.54 -6.58
C GLU A 55 3.56 -11.17 -5.32
N GLU A 56 2.93 -10.36 -4.46
CA GLU A 56 2.32 -10.79 -3.19
C GLU A 56 0.81 -11.11 -3.29
N ASP A 57 0.20 -10.98 -4.48
CA ASP A 57 -1.26 -11.04 -4.69
C ASP A 57 -2.04 -10.07 -3.77
N ALA A 58 -1.61 -8.80 -3.75
CA ALA A 58 -2.11 -7.81 -2.81
C ALA A 58 -3.41 -7.13 -3.30
N ARG A 59 -4.53 -7.49 -2.66
CA ARG A 59 -5.87 -6.96 -2.96
C ARG A 59 -5.97 -5.43 -2.86
N ALA A 60 -5.17 -4.82 -1.98
CA ALA A 60 -5.06 -3.37 -1.83
C ALA A 60 -3.63 -2.89 -1.56
N VAL A 61 -3.41 -1.60 -1.78
CA VAL A 61 -2.16 -0.89 -1.45
C VAL A 61 -2.51 0.38 -0.69
N ALA A 62 -1.90 0.61 0.46
CA ALA A 62 -2.15 1.78 1.32
C ALA A 62 -0.84 2.55 1.59
N ILE A 63 -0.83 3.85 1.28
CA ILE A 63 0.40 4.64 1.22
C ILE A 63 0.17 6.01 1.86
N THR A 64 1.10 6.42 2.72
CA THR A 64 1.08 7.70 3.45
C THR A 64 2.00 8.75 2.80
N SER A 65 1.59 10.02 2.77
CA SER A 65 2.36 11.14 2.18
C SER A 65 2.09 12.41 3.00
N TYR A 66 3.14 13.08 3.47
CA TYR A 66 3.10 14.50 3.83
C TYR A 66 3.62 15.38 2.69
N GLN A 67 3.08 16.57 2.48
CA GLN A 67 3.47 17.51 1.42
C GLN A 67 3.18 17.07 -0.04
N GLY A 68 1.91 17.16 -0.45
CA GLY A 68 1.49 17.55 -1.81
C GLY A 68 1.68 16.60 -3.01
N GLY A 69 2.85 15.96 -3.18
CA GLY A 69 3.24 15.28 -4.43
C GLY A 69 2.40 14.05 -4.79
N HIS A 70 1.71 13.44 -3.82
CA HIS A 70 1.09 12.13 -3.97
C HIS A 70 -0.08 12.15 -4.96
N MET A 71 -0.61 13.33 -5.31
CA MET A 71 -1.59 13.46 -6.39
C MET A 71 -1.09 12.96 -7.75
N GLU A 72 0.20 13.03 -8.04
CA GLU A 72 0.79 12.45 -9.26
C GLU A 72 1.05 10.95 -9.12
N PHE A 73 1.62 10.56 -8.00
CA PHE A 73 1.90 9.18 -7.62
C PHE A 73 0.63 8.30 -7.56
N PHE A 74 -0.47 8.79 -6.98
CA PHE A 74 -1.78 8.13 -6.97
C PHE A 74 -2.41 8.07 -8.37
N ARG A 75 -2.22 9.10 -9.22
CA ARG A 75 -2.64 9.04 -10.63
C ARG A 75 -1.91 7.92 -11.37
N TYR A 76 -0.61 7.75 -11.14
CA TYR A 76 0.19 6.66 -11.72
C TYR A 76 -0.31 5.28 -11.25
N LEU A 77 -0.46 5.06 -9.93
CA LEU A 77 -0.96 3.81 -9.36
C LEU A 77 -2.36 3.44 -9.88
N ARG A 78 -3.30 4.40 -9.88
CA ARG A 78 -4.67 4.16 -10.36
C ARG A 78 -4.68 3.71 -11.82
N ARG A 79 -3.89 4.38 -12.68
CA ARG A 79 -3.84 4.11 -14.13
C ARG A 79 -3.39 2.70 -14.45
N HIS A 80 -2.49 2.13 -13.65
CA HIS A 80 -2.00 0.75 -13.84
C HIS A 80 -2.92 -0.31 -13.21
N LYS A 81 -3.73 0.03 -12.19
CA LYS A 81 -4.73 -0.91 -11.65
C LYS A 81 -5.93 -1.12 -12.60
N THR A 82 -6.33 -0.11 -13.37
CA THR A 82 -7.47 -0.21 -14.32
C THR A 82 -7.10 -0.73 -15.72
N ALA A 83 -5.84 -1.13 -15.94
CA ALA A 83 -5.40 -1.65 -17.24
C ALA A 83 -5.62 -3.17 -17.41
N TRP A 84 -6.11 -3.84 -16.36
CA TRP A 84 -6.21 -5.31 -16.25
C TRP A 84 -7.52 -5.67 -15.54
N SER A 85 -8.65 -5.44 -16.22
CA SER A 85 -10.01 -5.78 -15.78
C SER A 85 -10.69 -6.65 -16.81
#